data_AF-A0A2N7GBD6-F1
#
_entry.id   AF-A0A2N7GBD6-F1
#
_cell.length_a   1.000
_cell.length_b   1.000
_cell.length_c   1.000
_cell.angle_alpha   90.00
_cell.angle_beta   90.00
_cell.angle_gamma   90.00
#
_symmetry.space_group_name_H-M   'P 1'
#
loop_
_entity.id
_entity.type
_entity.pdbx_description
1 polymer ?
#
loop_
_entity_poly.entity_id
_entity_poly.type
_entity_poly.pdbx_seq_one_letter_code
_entity_poly.pdbx_strand_id
1 'polypeptide(L)'
;MRIQDLKGFGPKSEEILAKVDVHSVDDFMAVDPFELYKRLKLNVKGTGLNSIYAIIGAREDKHWQEIAKTQKTEILHRLDDMGLAPK
;
A
#
# COMPACT_ATOMS: atom_id res chain seq x y z
N MET A 1 -10.44 14.77 5.63
CA MET A 1 -9.85 13.49 6.06
C MET A 1 -8.40 13.48 5.64
N ARG A 2 -7.48 13.00 6.49
CA ARG A 2 -6.06 12.87 6.18
C ARG A 2 -5.69 11.42 5.93
N ILE A 3 -4.51 11.18 5.37
CA ILE A 3 -3.99 9.84 5.13
C ILE A 3 -3.87 9.06 6.43
N GLN A 4 -3.37 9.70 7.49
CA GLN A 4 -3.22 9.07 8.81
C GLN A 4 -4.55 8.63 9.44
N ASP A 5 -5.69 9.14 8.96
CA ASP A 5 -7.02 8.81 9.47
C ASP A 5 -7.61 7.56 8.78
N LEU A 6 -6.99 7.08 7.70
CA LEU A 6 -7.42 5.88 6.98
C LEU A 6 -7.16 4.61 7.81
N LYS A 7 -8.02 3.61 7.66
CA LYS A 7 -7.92 2.37 8.42
C LYS A 7 -6.60 1.65 8.17
N GLY A 8 -5.91 1.32 9.25
CA GLY A 8 -4.60 0.68 9.20
C GLY A 8 -3.44 1.64 8.93
N PHE A 9 -3.70 2.94 8.77
CA PHE A 9 -2.68 3.98 8.69
C PHE A 9 -2.58 4.76 10.01
N GLY A 10 -1.53 5.57 10.08
CA GLY A 10 -1.25 6.50 11.16
C GLY A 10 -0.21 7.52 10.69
N PRO A 11 0.32 8.37 11.59
CA PRO A 11 1.26 9.43 11.22
C PRO A 11 2.46 8.92 10.43
N LYS A 12 2.95 7.71 10.77
CA LYS A 12 4.08 7.11 10.06
C LYS A 12 3.77 6.74 8.61
N SER A 13 2.56 6.26 8.34
CA SER A 13 2.13 5.93 6.98
C SER A 13 2.04 7.20 6.13
N GLU A 14 1.52 8.29 6.70
CA GLU A 14 1.46 9.59 6.03
C GLU A 14 2.86 10.12 5.69
N GLU A 15 3.81 10.08 6.64
CA GLU A 15 5.21 10.44 6.38
C GLU A 15 5.85 9.59 5.26
N ILE A 16 5.54 8.29 5.22
CA ILE A 16 6.11 7.37 4.22
C ILE A 16 5.51 7.64 2.83
N LEU A 17 4.20 7.88 2.76
CA LEU A 17 3.50 8.18 1.50
C LEU A 17 3.95 9.52 0.91
N ALA A 18 4.23 10.52 1.75
CA ALA A 18 4.80 11.79 1.30
C ALA A 18 6.17 11.62 0.60
N LYS A 19 6.96 10.59 0.93
CA LYS A 19 8.25 10.30 0.26
C LYS A 19 8.10 9.83 -1.18
N VAL A 20 6.90 9.44 -1.58
CA VAL A 20 6.57 8.97 -2.94
C VAL A 20 5.49 9.84 -3.58
N ASP A 21 5.44 11.10 -3.16
CA ASP A 21 4.60 12.17 -3.72
C ASP A 21 3.08 11.92 -3.56
N VAL A 22 2.68 11.31 -2.44
CA VAL A 22 1.27 11.14 -2.06
C VAL A 22 1.02 11.94 -0.79
N HIS A 23 0.35 13.10 -0.93
CA HIS A 23 0.19 14.07 0.16
C HIS A 23 -1.25 14.20 0.66
N SER A 24 -2.22 13.66 -0.08
CA SER A 24 -3.64 13.71 0.25
C SER A 24 -4.32 12.36 0.12
N VAL A 25 -5.52 12.25 0.69
CA VAL A 25 -6.39 11.08 0.47
C VAL A 25 -6.75 10.98 -1.02
N ASP A 26 -6.97 12.10 -1.71
CA ASP A 26 -7.32 12.10 -3.13
C ASP A 26 -6.15 11.55 -3.97
N ASP A 27 -4.91 11.96 -3.71
CA ASP A 27 -3.71 11.39 -4.37
C ASP A 27 -3.63 9.88 -4.10
N PHE A 28 -3.84 9.49 -2.84
CA PHE A 28 -3.80 8.11 -2.41
C PHE A 28 -4.86 7.26 -3.10
N MET A 29 -6.07 7.79 -3.33
CA MET A 29 -7.15 7.06 -4.00
C MET A 29 -6.96 7.04 -5.53
N ALA A 30 -6.36 8.08 -6.11
CA ALA A 30 -6.16 8.22 -7.55
C ALA A 30 -5.03 7.34 -8.11
N VAL A 31 -3.97 7.08 -7.34
CA VAL A 31 -2.86 6.22 -7.79
C VAL A 31 -3.28 4.74 -7.80
N ASP A 32 -2.81 3.92 -8.74
CA ASP A 32 -3.00 2.46 -8.66
C ASP A 32 -2.27 1.89 -7.41
N PRO A 33 -2.88 0.99 -6.62
CA PRO A 33 -2.29 0.53 -5.37
C PRO A 33 -0.99 -0.27 -5.57
N PHE A 34 -0.83 -0.98 -6.70
CA PHE A 34 0.38 -1.73 -7.02
C PHE A 34 1.49 -0.80 -7.53
N GLU A 35 1.14 0.24 -8.28
CA GLU A 35 2.11 1.29 -8.67
C GLU A 35 2.58 2.09 -7.44
N LEU A 36 1.68 2.42 -6.51
CA LEU A 36 2.06 3.03 -5.23
C LEU A 36 3.01 2.12 -4.43
N TYR A 37 2.70 0.83 -4.35
CA TYR A 37 3.60 -0.14 -3.73
C TYR A 37 4.96 -0.19 -4.40
N LYS A 38 5.02 -0.18 -5.73
CA LYS A 38 6.27 -0.14 -6.50
C LYS A 38 7.10 1.10 -6.16
N ARG A 39 6.50 2.28 -6.13
CA ARG A 39 7.19 3.52 -5.73
C ARG A 39 7.77 3.42 -4.33
N LEU A 40 7.00 2.89 -3.38
CA LEU A 40 7.47 2.65 -2.01
C LEU A 40 8.59 1.60 -1.96
N LYS A 41 8.48 0.52 -2.75
CA LYS A 41 9.49 -0.55 -2.82
C LYS A 41 10.84 -0.02 -3.27
N LEU A 42 10.83 0.88 -4.24
CA LEU A 42 12.04 1.45 -4.84
C LEU A 42 12.66 2.56 -3.98
N ASN A 43 11.85 3.35 -3.27
CA ASN A 43 12.32 4.58 -2.61
C ASN A 43 12.34 4.49 -1.07
N VAL A 44 11.64 3.53 -0.47
CA VAL A 44 11.52 3.42 0.99
C VAL A 44 12.04 2.07 1.45
N LYS A 45 13.19 2.10 2.15
CA LYS A 45 13.80 0.90 2.73
C LYS A 45 12.83 0.23 3.71
N GLY A 46 12.71 -1.09 3.60
CA GLY A 46 11.84 -1.88 4.46
C GLY A 46 10.41 -2.05 3.93
N THR A 47 10.08 -1.52 2.75
CA THR A 47 8.78 -1.80 2.10
C THR A 47 8.64 -3.29 1.77
N GLY A 48 7.77 -3.95 2.53
CA GLY A 48 7.51 -5.38 2.47
C GLY A 48 6.08 -5.69 2.04
N LEU A 49 5.72 -6.98 1.96
CA LEU A 49 4.40 -7.42 1.51
C LEU A 49 3.25 -6.83 2.36
N ASN A 50 3.49 -6.54 3.64
CA ASN A 50 2.49 -5.89 4.49
C ASN A 50 2.11 -4.48 4.01
N SER A 51 3.00 -3.79 3.28
CA SER A 51 2.70 -2.45 2.76
C SER A 51 1.59 -2.48 1.71
N ILE A 52 1.58 -3.46 0.79
CA ILE A 52 0.50 -3.57 -0.20
C ILE A 52 -0.82 -3.98 0.46
N TYR A 53 -0.78 -4.85 1.48
CA TYR A 53 -1.99 -5.19 2.24
C TYR A 53 -2.57 -4.00 2.99
N ALA A 54 -1.71 -3.14 3.56
CA ALA A 54 -2.15 -1.93 4.24
C ALA A 54 -2.72 -0.90 3.24
N ILE A 55 -2.10 -0.74 2.06
CA ILE A 55 -2.60 0.15 1.00
C ILE A 55 -4.00 -0.29 0.54
N ILE A 56 -4.18 -1.56 0.22
CA ILE A 56 -5.48 -2.07 -0.22
C ILE A 56 -6.49 -2.02 0.92
N GLY A 57 -6.08 -2.40 2.14
CA GLY A 57 -6.95 -2.35 3.33
C GLY A 57 -7.47 -0.94 3.61
N ALA A 58 -6.61 0.08 3.53
CA ALA A 58 -7.00 1.47 3.72
C ALA A 58 -8.03 1.95 2.66
N ARG A 59 -7.94 1.47 1.42
CA ARG A 59 -8.89 1.81 0.34
C ARG A 59 -10.23 1.10 0.46
N GLU A 60 -10.20 -0.14 0.96
CA GLU A 60 -11.39 -0.97 1.15
C GLU A 60 -12.05 -0.79 2.53
N ASP A 61 -11.52 0.10 3.37
CA ASP A 61 -11.88 0.24 4.78
C ASP A 61 -11.80 -1.09 5.58
N LYS A 62 -10.80 -1.91 5.27
CA LYS A 62 -10.55 -3.22 5.88
C LYS A 62 -9.22 -3.26 6.62
N HIS A 63 -9.16 -4.13 7.64
CA HIS A 63 -7.89 -4.38 8.32
C HIS A 63 -6.95 -5.15 7.39
N TRP A 64 -5.67 -4.80 7.34
CA TRP A 64 -4.69 -5.41 6.42
C TRP A 64 -4.61 -6.95 6.54
N GLN A 65 -4.86 -7.50 7.72
CA GLN A 65 -4.89 -8.97 7.93
C GLN A 65 -6.04 -9.64 7.19
N GLU A 66 -7.15 -8.94 6.98
CA GLU A 66 -8.25 -9.45 6.16
C GLU A 66 -7.79 -9.57 4.71
N ILE A 67 -7.20 -8.50 4.16
CA ILE A 67 -6.63 -8.49 2.80
C ILE A 67 -5.60 -9.61 2.63
N ALA A 68 -4.68 -9.77 3.59
CA ALA A 68 -3.66 -10.81 3.58
C ALA A 68 -4.24 -12.25 3.63
N LYS A 69 -5.46 -12.42 4.14
CA LYS A 69 -6.15 -13.72 4.19
C LYS A 69 -6.97 -13.99 2.94
N THR A 70 -7.67 -12.97 2.44
CA THR A 70 -8.69 -13.14 1.40
C THR A 70 -8.19 -12.82 -0.02
N GLN A 71 -7.15 -12.00 -0.16
CA GLN A 71 -6.68 -11.50 -1.46
C GLN A 71 -5.21 -11.80 -1.75
N LYS A 72 -4.49 -12.48 -0.84
CA LYS A 72 -3.04 -12.69 -0.95
C LYS A 72 -2.59 -13.32 -2.26
N THR A 73 -3.29 -14.35 -2.74
CA THR A 73 -2.91 -15.05 -3.98
C THR A 73 -2.95 -14.10 -5.18
N GLU A 74 -4.05 -13.35 -5.34
CA GLU A 74 -4.21 -12.39 -6.43
C GLU A 74 -3.16 -11.28 -6.36
N ILE A 75 -2.92 -10.75 -5.16
CA ILE A 75 -1.89 -9.73 -4.94
C ILE A 75 -0.50 -10.26 -5.32
N LEU A 76 -0.16 -11.50 -4.95
CA LEU A 76 1.12 -12.10 -5.28
C LEU A 76 1.29 -12.33 -6.78
N HIS A 77 0.26 -12.82 -7.47
CA HIS A 77 0.29 -12.98 -8.92
C HIS A 77 0.53 -11.64 -9.61
N ARG A 78 -0.21 -10.59 -9.22
CA ARG A 78 -0.02 -9.27 -9.83
C ARG A 78 1.33 -8.64 -9.51
N LEU A 79 1.88 -8.89 -8.32
CA LEU A 79 3.25 -8.47 -8.00
C LEU A 79 4.28 -9.27 -8.82
N ASP A 80 4.03 -10.54 -9.12
CA ASP A 80 4.92 -11.37 -9.95
C ASP A 80 4.94 -10.87 -11.40
N ASP A 81 3.77 -10.56 -11.97
CA ASP A 81 3.64 -9.93 -13.30
C ASP A 81 4.42 -8.61 -13.40
N MET A 82 4.56 -7.89 -12.28
CA MET A 82 5.33 -6.64 -12.17
C MET A 82 6.81 -6.85 -11.85
N GLY A 83 7.28 -8.09 -11.63
CA GLY A 83 8.63 -8.41 -11.18
C GLY A 83 8.95 -7.96 -9.75
N LEU A 84 7.92 -7.77 -8.91
CA LEU A 84 7.99 -7.26 -7.54
C LEU A 84 7.67 -8.32 -6.49
N ALA A 85 7.30 -9.54 -6.89
CA ALA A 85 7.02 -10.63 -5.96
C ALA A 85 8.26 -10.91 -5.07
N PRO A 86 8.08 -11.04 -3.74
CA PRO A 86 9.16 -11.48 -2.87
C PRO A 86 9.60 -12.89 -3.25
N LYS A 87 10.92 -13.10 -3.37
CA LYS A 87 11.54 -14.41 -3.58
C LYS A 87 11.59 -15.23 -2.29
#